data_AF-A0AA39RQX1-F1
#
_entry.id   AF-A0AA39RQX1-F1
#
_cell.length_a   1.000
_cell.length_b   1.000
_cell.length_c   1.000
_cell.angle_alpha   90.00
_cell.angle_beta   90.00
_cell.angle_gamma   90.00
#
_symmetry.space_group_name_H-M   'P 1'
#
loop_
_entity.id
_entity.type
_entity.pdbx_description
1 polymer ?
#
loop_
_entity_poly.entity_id
_entity_poly.type
_entity_poly.pdbx_seq_one_letter_code
_entity_poly.pdbx_strand_id
1 'polypeptide(L)'
;MEEKRKYGQLEGDVEGYGNVFVGSEDQKLHWRDCLYFTISPPHLRKPHLFPNLPPSFRETLEAYSVDLKNIVAEILRQIRKKLRMDQVIGVLPHSDFGGITILLEVNDVQGLQIKKDGLWIPIKSLPNAFIINIGGTLEILTNGTYRSIEHRVTINSLKERMSIATFCNPKMDGEIAPAPSLVTPETPAMFKRIGVVDYTKGLFMSKIGGKAHLDSMRIQNEQGKSN
;
A
#
# COMPACT_ATOMS: atom_id res chain seq x y z
N MET A 1 4.67 -5.69 -24.29
CA MET A 1 3.34 -5.09 -24.10
C MET A 1 2.23 -6.13 -24.28
N GLU A 2 2.30 -6.96 -25.32
CA GLU A 2 1.27 -7.96 -25.63
C GLU A 2 1.09 -9.05 -24.55
N GLU A 3 2.18 -9.59 -24.00
CA GLU A 3 2.11 -10.53 -22.86
C GLU A 3 1.55 -9.89 -21.58
N LYS A 4 1.90 -8.62 -21.29
CA LYS A 4 1.41 -7.91 -20.11
C LYS A 4 -0.09 -7.59 -20.19
N ARG A 5 -0.62 -7.39 -21.41
CA ARG A 5 -2.05 -7.14 -21.66
C ARG A 5 -2.95 -8.32 -21.26
N LYS A 6 -2.42 -9.55 -21.26
CA LYS A 6 -3.15 -10.74 -20.79
C LYS A 6 -3.57 -10.64 -19.32
N TYR A 7 -2.86 -9.80 -18.55
CA TYR A 7 -3.11 -9.53 -17.14
C TYR A 7 -3.72 -8.16 -16.91
N GLY A 8 -4.11 -7.43 -17.96
CA GLY A 8 -4.62 -6.06 -17.84
C GLY A 8 -5.87 -6.00 -16.96
N GLN A 9 -6.03 -4.88 -16.26
CA GLN A 9 -7.25 -4.60 -15.50
C GLN A 9 -8.48 -4.65 -16.43
N LEU A 10 -9.54 -5.31 -15.97
CA LEU A 10 -10.85 -5.28 -16.63
C LEU A 10 -11.61 -4.00 -16.22
N GLU A 11 -12.58 -3.59 -17.03
CA GLU A 11 -13.43 -2.44 -16.70
C GLU A 11 -14.15 -2.65 -15.37
N GLY A 12 -14.02 -1.69 -14.45
CA GLY A 12 -14.56 -1.78 -13.09
C GLY A 12 -13.76 -2.65 -12.12
N ASP A 13 -12.65 -3.27 -12.54
CA ASP A 13 -11.74 -4.03 -11.67
C ASP A 13 -10.43 -3.28 -11.44
N VAL A 14 -9.91 -3.37 -10.22
CA VAL A 14 -8.64 -2.74 -9.84
C VAL A 14 -7.49 -3.75 -9.84
N GLU A 15 -7.79 -5.06 -9.92
CA GLU A 15 -6.79 -6.13 -10.00
C GLU A 15 -6.31 -6.34 -11.44
N GLY A 16 -5.01 -6.57 -11.62
CA GLY A 16 -4.34 -6.72 -12.89
C GLY A 16 -3.13 -5.79 -13.06
N TYR A 17 -2.58 -5.78 -14.27
CA TYR A 17 -1.48 -4.93 -14.70
C TYR A 17 -2.03 -3.57 -15.16
N GLY A 18 -1.59 -2.50 -14.50
CA GLY A 18 -2.04 -1.13 -14.79
C GLY A 18 -1.69 -0.14 -13.70
N ASN A 19 -2.24 1.07 -13.80
CA ASN A 19 -2.19 2.03 -12.70
C ASN A 19 -3.32 1.70 -11.73
N VAL A 20 -2.97 1.28 -10.51
CA VAL A 20 -3.97 1.06 -9.45
C VAL A 20 -4.39 2.37 -8.79
N PHE A 21 -5.65 2.43 -8.38
CA PHE A 21 -6.24 3.53 -7.61
C PHE A 21 -6.35 4.86 -8.36
N VAL A 22 -6.75 4.82 -9.63
CA VAL A 22 -7.11 5.99 -10.43
C VAL A 22 -8.60 6.28 -10.24
N GLY A 23 -8.93 7.34 -9.50
CA GLY A 23 -10.30 7.71 -9.13
C GLY A 23 -10.89 8.90 -9.91
N SER A 24 -10.09 9.60 -10.71
CA SER A 24 -10.56 10.72 -11.55
C SER A 24 -9.63 10.99 -12.73
N GLU A 25 -10.16 11.57 -13.81
CA GLU A 25 -9.36 11.96 -14.99
C GLU A 25 -8.27 13.00 -14.67
N ASP A 26 -8.52 13.90 -13.71
CA ASP A 26 -7.56 14.95 -13.30
C ASP A 26 -6.48 14.46 -12.31
N GLN A 27 -6.48 13.18 -11.96
CA GLN A 27 -5.56 12.66 -10.95
C GLN A 27 -4.13 12.56 -11.51
N LYS A 28 -3.15 13.08 -10.77
CA LYS A 28 -1.74 12.87 -11.09
C LYS A 28 -1.39 11.38 -11.01
N LEU A 29 -0.98 10.80 -12.12
CA LEU A 29 -0.62 9.39 -12.20
C LEU A 29 0.75 9.10 -11.60
N HIS A 30 0.89 7.90 -11.05
CA HIS A 30 2.17 7.41 -10.54
C HIS A 30 3.08 7.00 -11.69
N TRP A 31 4.36 7.32 -11.60
CA TRP A 31 5.32 6.84 -12.57
C TRP A 31 5.80 5.42 -12.22
N ARG A 32 4.90 4.45 -12.38
CA ARG A 32 5.17 3.03 -12.13
C ARG A 32 4.36 2.11 -13.03
N ASP A 33 4.94 0.95 -13.33
CA ASP A 33 4.19 -0.24 -13.70
C ASP A 33 3.76 -0.96 -12.42
N CYS A 34 2.51 -1.41 -12.32
CA CYS A 34 2.01 -2.18 -11.18
C CYS A 34 1.23 -3.40 -11.66
N LEU A 35 1.49 -4.55 -11.05
CA LEU A 35 0.63 -5.73 -11.11
C LEU A 35 0.08 -5.93 -9.70
N TYR A 36 -1.24 -5.80 -9.54
CA TYR A 36 -1.91 -5.86 -8.25
C TYR A 36 -2.96 -6.96 -8.26
N PHE A 37 -2.96 -7.83 -7.25
CA PHE A 37 -3.95 -8.89 -7.16
C PHE A 37 -4.00 -9.47 -5.73
N THR A 38 -5.15 -10.04 -5.40
CA THR A 38 -5.41 -10.70 -4.14
C THR A 38 -4.78 -12.09 -4.14
N ILE A 39 -3.94 -12.39 -3.14
CA ILE A 39 -3.29 -13.71 -3.00
C ILE A 39 -3.99 -14.61 -1.98
N SER A 40 -4.72 -14.03 -1.03
CA SER A 40 -5.34 -14.74 0.08
C SER A 40 -6.57 -14.00 0.61
N PRO A 41 -7.61 -14.72 1.07
CA PRO A 41 -7.79 -16.18 0.96
C PRO A 41 -8.05 -16.65 -0.48
N PRO A 42 -7.83 -17.94 -0.81
CA PRO A 42 -7.92 -18.43 -2.20
C PRO A 42 -9.24 -18.16 -2.92
N HIS A 43 -10.37 -18.14 -2.19
CA HIS A 43 -11.69 -17.88 -2.76
C HIS A 43 -11.90 -16.42 -3.22
N LEU A 44 -11.02 -15.48 -2.81
CA LEU A 44 -11.03 -14.10 -3.31
C LEU A 44 -10.12 -13.89 -4.53
N ARG A 45 -9.35 -14.91 -4.94
CA ARG A 45 -8.47 -14.81 -6.12
C ARG A 45 -9.33 -14.69 -7.38
N LYS A 46 -8.99 -13.73 -8.25
CA LYS A 46 -9.69 -13.56 -9.53
C LYS A 46 -9.39 -14.73 -10.47
N PRO A 47 -10.42 -15.46 -10.96
CA PRO A 47 -10.24 -16.66 -11.77
C PRO A 47 -9.66 -16.37 -13.16
N HIS A 48 -9.72 -15.12 -13.63
CA HIS A 48 -9.11 -14.72 -14.91
C HIS A 48 -7.64 -14.30 -14.78
N LEU A 49 -7.15 -14.03 -13.56
CA LEU A 49 -5.76 -13.62 -13.33
C LEU A 49 -4.91 -14.81 -12.91
N PHE A 50 -5.27 -15.45 -11.80
CA PHE A 50 -4.40 -16.42 -11.13
C PHE A 50 -4.04 -17.66 -11.98
N PRO A 51 -4.99 -18.30 -12.70
CA PRO A 51 -4.70 -19.44 -13.59
C PRO A 51 -3.93 -19.07 -14.86
N ASN A 52 -3.89 -17.79 -15.24
CA ASN A 52 -3.17 -17.32 -16.42
C ASN A 52 -1.75 -16.84 -16.08
N LEU A 53 -1.43 -16.72 -14.79
CA LEU A 53 -0.06 -16.47 -14.35
C LEU A 53 0.86 -17.61 -14.80
N PRO A 54 2.11 -17.32 -15.21
CA PRO A 54 3.07 -18.37 -15.56
C PRO A 54 3.13 -19.43 -14.45
N PRO A 55 3.16 -20.75 -14.76
CA PRO A 55 3.14 -21.80 -13.74
C PRO A 55 4.23 -21.61 -12.67
N SER A 56 5.45 -21.27 -13.09
CA SER A 56 6.55 -20.93 -12.20
C SER A 56 6.24 -19.74 -11.29
N PHE A 57 5.51 -18.72 -11.78
CA PHE A 57 5.10 -17.58 -10.97
C PHE A 57 3.98 -17.94 -9.99
N ARG A 58 3.04 -18.81 -10.36
CA ARG A 58 1.96 -19.27 -9.48
C ARG A 58 2.48 -20.14 -8.34
N GLU A 59 3.30 -21.13 -8.66
CA GLU A 59 4.00 -21.97 -7.68
C GLU A 59 4.90 -21.11 -6.79
N THR A 60 5.60 -20.14 -7.39
CA THR A 60 6.39 -19.16 -6.63
C THR A 60 5.51 -18.31 -5.72
N LEU A 61 4.30 -17.86 -6.10
CA LEU A 61 3.42 -17.08 -5.24
C LEU A 61 2.87 -17.90 -4.06
N GLU A 62 2.56 -19.17 -4.31
CA GLU A 62 2.12 -20.10 -3.29
C GLU A 62 3.26 -20.42 -2.31
N ALA A 63 4.47 -20.64 -2.81
CA ALA A 63 5.68 -20.78 -1.99
C ALA A 63 6.15 -19.45 -1.38
N TYR A 64 5.90 -18.30 -2.00
CA TYR A 64 6.24 -16.95 -1.52
C TYR A 64 5.40 -16.61 -0.30
N SER A 65 4.14 -17.06 -0.23
CA SER A 65 3.35 -17.06 0.99
C SER A 65 3.99 -17.86 2.14
N VAL A 66 5.01 -18.67 1.87
CA VAL A 66 5.72 -19.53 2.83
C VAL A 66 7.19 -19.08 3.07
N ASP A 67 7.97 -18.72 2.05
CA ASP A 67 9.45 -18.59 2.11
C ASP A 67 10.03 -17.30 1.44
N LEU A 68 9.47 -16.13 1.76
CA LEU A 68 9.62 -14.79 1.16
C LEU A 68 11.03 -14.18 0.84
N LYS A 69 12.19 -14.87 0.79
CA LYS A 69 13.51 -14.18 0.72
C LYS A 69 14.36 -14.27 -0.57
N ASN A 70 14.32 -15.31 -1.40
CA ASN A 70 15.42 -15.50 -2.38
C ASN A 70 15.10 -15.33 -3.89
N ILE A 71 13.83 -15.36 -4.32
CA ILE A 71 13.48 -15.43 -5.76
C ILE A 71 13.29 -14.05 -6.41
N VAL A 72 13.02 -13.06 -5.57
CA VAL A 72 12.60 -11.73 -6.00
C VAL A 72 13.74 -11.06 -6.79
N ALA A 73 15.00 -11.29 -6.42
CA ALA A 73 16.18 -10.78 -7.12
C ALA A 73 16.32 -11.23 -8.60
N GLU A 74 15.84 -12.43 -8.98
CA GLU A 74 16.06 -12.98 -10.33
C GLU A 74 15.03 -12.48 -11.37
N ILE A 75 13.79 -12.25 -10.94
CA ILE A 75 12.70 -11.76 -11.81
C ILE A 75 12.95 -10.30 -12.23
N LEU A 76 13.60 -9.55 -11.35
CA LEU A 76 13.85 -8.13 -11.51
C LEU A 76 14.86 -7.83 -12.64
N ARG A 77 15.86 -8.69 -12.77
CA ARG A 77 16.95 -8.59 -13.75
C ARG A 77 16.44 -8.60 -15.20
N GLN A 78 15.25 -9.17 -15.44
CA GLN A 78 14.68 -9.39 -16.77
C GLN A 78 13.91 -8.18 -17.35
N ILE A 79 13.59 -7.14 -16.56
CA ILE A 79 12.69 -6.05 -17.01
C ILE A 79 13.46 -4.76 -17.41
N ARG A 80 14.79 -4.76 -17.33
CA ARG A 80 15.65 -3.58 -17.52
C ARG A 80 16.01 -3.26 -18.98
N LYS A 81 15.05 -3.12 -19.90
CA LYS A 81 15.38 -2.57 -21.24
C LYS A 81 14.24 -1.85 -21.95
N LYS A 82 13.90 -0.66 -21.43
CA LYS A 82 13.51 0.58 -22.15
C LYS A 82 12.66 1.43 -21.23
N LEU A 83 13.17 2.58 -20.81
CA LEU A 83 12.47 3.87 -20.84
C LEU A 83 13.41 4.98 -20.34
N ARG A 84 13.36 6.15 -20.98
CA ARG A 84 14.00 7.38 -20.53
C ARG A 84 13.03 8.14 -19.63
N MET A 85 13.50 8.76 -18.55
CA MET A 85 12.71 9.72 -17.76
C MET A 85 13.58 10.71 -17.01
N ASP A 86 13.14 11.96 -17.08
CA ASP A 86 13.62 13.10 -16.34
C ASP A 86 12.37 13.96 -15.99
N GLN A 87 12.15 14.18 -14.67
CA GLN A 87 11.08 14.99 -14.03
C GLN A 87 9.79 14.30 -13.49
N VAL A 88 9.86 13.12 -12.84
CA VAL A 88 8.65 12.49 -12.23
C VAL A 88 8.90 11.86 -10.84
N ILE A 89 7.85 11.68 -10.02
CA ILE A 89 7.87 10.97 -8.73
C ILE A 89 7.31 9.55 -8.94
N GLY A 90 7.92 8.52 -8.31
CA GLY A 90 7.55 7.12 -8.50
C GLY A 90 6.22 6.76 -7.83
N VAL A 91 6.06 7.11 -6.54
CA VAL A 91 4.79 7.03 -5.81
C VAL A 91 4.63 8.31 -5.00
N LEU A 92 3.46 8.95 -5.11
CA LEU A 92 3.16 10.18 -4.41
C LEU A 92 3.11 9.99 -2.88
N PRO A 93 3.28 11.06 -2.08
CA PRO A 93 3.08 11.01 -0.64
C PRO A 93 1.72 10.43 -0.25
N HIS A 94 1.72 9.35 0.54
CA HIS A 94 0.52 8.70 1.04
C HIS A 94 0.82 7.97 2.35
N SER A 95 -0.23 7.57 3.05
CA SER A 95 -0.18 6.60 4.14
C SER A 95 -0.97 5.36 3.73
N ASP A 96 -0.51 4.19 4.15
CA ASP A 96 -1.20 2.96 3.80
C ASP A 96 -2.56 2.86 4.48
N PHE A 97 -3.54 2.34 3.75
CA PHE A 97 -4.89 2.07 4.22
C PHE A 97 -4.94 0.97 5.28
N GLY A 98 -4.21 -0.11 5.01
CA GLY A 98 -4.36 -1.41 5.65
C GLY A 98 -3.96 -1.49 7.12
N GLY A 99 -3.76 -2.70 7.61
CA GLY A 99 -3.22 -2.92 8.94
C GLY A 99 -1.70 -2.87 8.94
N ILE A 100 -1.08 -3.77 8.19
CA ILE A 100 0.38 -3.92 8.10
C ILE A 100 0.75 -4.03 6.63
N THR A 101 1.82 -3.33 6.25
CA THR A 101 2.46 -3.51 4.95
C THR A 101 3.83 -4.13 5.16
N ILE A 102 4.15 -5.17 4.40
CA ILE A 102 5.46 -5.83 4.36
C ILE A 102 6.05 -5.54 2.99
N LEU A 103 7.15 -4.81 2.97
CA LEU A 103 7.84 -4.38 1.76
C LEU A 103 9.19 -5.09 1.64
N LEU A 104 9.39 -5.73 0.50
CA LEU A 104 10.68 -6.24 0.06
C LEU A 104 11.22 -5.35 -1.05
N GLU A 105 12.39 -4.76 -0.85
CA GLU A 105 13.16 -4.18 -1.96
C GLU A 105 13.80 -5.32 -2.75
N VAL A 106 13.61 -5.31 -4.06
CA VAL A 106 14.08 -6.40 -4.92
C VAL A 106 15.52 -6.18 -5.38
N ASN A 107 15.93 -4.91 -5.47
CA ASN A 107 17.30 -4.53 -5.78
C ASN A 107 17.77 -3.40 -4.87
N ASP A 108 19.07 -3.12 -4.93
CA ASP A 108 19.74 -2.14 -4.08
C ASP A 108 19.53 -0.68 -4.52
N VAL A 109 18.46 -0.40 -5.26
CA VAL A 109 18.16 0.96 -5.72
C VAL A 109 17.26 1.65 -4.72
N GLN A 110 17.80 2.66 -4.04
CA GLN A 110 17.04 3.45 -3.07
C GLN A 110 15.92 4.24 -3.74
N GLY A 111 14.86 4.50 -2.97
CA GLY A 111 13.75 5.34 -3.43
C GLY A 111 12.71 5.63 -2.35
N LEU A 112 12.52 4.71 -1.40
CA LEU A 112 11.57 4.88 -0.29
C LEU A 112 12.03 6.00 0.65
N GLN A 113 11.10 6.90 0.97
CA GLN A 113 11.26 7.93 1.98
C GLN A 113 10.05 7.95 2.90
N ILE A 114 10.26 8.08 4.20
CA ILE A 114 9.20 8.30 5.20
C ILE A 114 9.21 9.76 5.64
N LYS A 115 8.06 10.26 6.09
CA LYS A 115 7.93 11.60 6.65
C LYS A 115 7.96 11.53 8.17
N LYS A 116 8.95 12.17 8.78
CA LYS A 116 9.10 12.26 10.23
C LYS A 116 9.44 13.70 10.59
N ASP A 117 8.68 14.28 11.52
CA ASP A 117 8.86 15.66 12.00
C ASP A 117 8.91 16.70 10.86
N GLY A 118 8.06 16.49 9.84
CA GLY A 118 7.99 17.34 8.64
C GLY A 118 9.08 17.08 7.59
N LEU A 119 10.08 16.24 7.90
CA LEU A 119 11.22 15.94 7.04
C LEU A 119 11.04 14.60 6.32
N TRP A 120 11.46 14.54 5.06
CA TRP A 120 11.54 13.30 4.28
C TRP A 120 12.86 12.59 4.57
N ILE A 121 12.79 11.44 5.23
CA ILE A 121 13.93 10.62 5.62
C ILE A 121 14.03 9.42 4.67
N PRO A 122 15.16 9.22 3.97
CA PRO A 122 15.35 8.04 3.13
C PRO A 122 15.49 6.78 3.98
N ILE A 123 14.87 5.69 3.52
CA ILE A 123 15.03 4.37 4.12
C ILE A 123 16.06 3.60 3.30
N LYS A 124 17.13 3.18 3.98
CA LYS A 124 18.12 2.26 3.41
C LYS A 124 17.77 0.84 3.85
N SER A 125 17.38 0.01 2.91
CA SER A 125 17.11 -1.40 3.17
C SER A 125 18.39 -2.15 3.53
N LEU A 126 18.26 -3.07 4.48
CA LEU A 126 19.32 -3.99 4.83
C LEU A 126 19.21 -5.26 3.97
N PRO A 127 20.33 -5.92 3.65
CA PRO A 127 20.29 -7.23 2.99
C PRO A 127 19.42 -8.22 3.78
N ASN A 128 18.61 -9.00 3.08
CA ASN A 128 17.73 -10.02 3.66
C ASN A 128 16.70 -9.49 4.70
N ALA A 129 16.34 -8.21 4.64
CA ALA A 129 15.37 -7.60 5.54
C ALA A 129 14.08 -7.20 4.81
N PHE A 130 12.99 -7.22 5.56
CA PHE A 130 11.74 -6.58 5.16
C PHE A 130 11.61 -5.23 5.85
N ILE A 131 11.02 -4.29 5.15
CA ILE A 131 10.52 -3.05 5.75
C ILE A 131 9.07 -3.29 6.11
N ILE A 132 8.71 -3.07 7.37
CA ILE A 132 7.34 -3.21 7.85
C ILE A 132 6.84 -1.83 8.25
N ASN A 133 5.65 -1.46 7.78
CA ASN A 133 4.99 -0.25 8.23
C ASN A 133 3.53 -0.51 8.62
N ILE A 134 3.04 0.38 9.47
CA ILE A 134 1.68 0.37 10.01
C ILE A 134 0.80 1.19 9.06
N GLY A 135 -0.38 0.67 8.73
CA GLY A 135 -1.40 1.37 7.98
C GLY A 135 -2.50 1.96 8.89
N GLY A 136 -3.38 2.76 8.30
CA GLY A 136 -4.39 3.53 9.02
C GLY A 136 -5.38 2.67 9.81
N THR A 137 -5.72 1.48 9.30
CA THR A 137 -6.62 0.55 10.01
C THR A 137 -6.04 0.14 11.36
N LEU A 138 -4.73 -0.14 11.42
CA LEU A 138 -4.06 -0.54 12.65
C LEU A 138 -3.79 0.67 13.59
N GLU A 139 -3.60 1.87 13.03
CA GLU A 139 -3.60 3.11 13.84
C GLU A 139 -4.94 3.29 14.56
N ILE A 140 -6.06 3.12 13.85
CA ILE A 140 -7.41 3.20 14.45
C ILE A 140 -7.60 2.10 15.51
N LEU A 141 -7.28 0.84 15.17
CA LEU A 141 -7.46 -0.30 16.07
C LEU A 141 -6.68 -0.12 17.39
N THR A 142 -5.48 0.45 17.32
CA THR A 142 -4.61 0.66 18.47
C THR A 142 -4.89 1.96 19.23
N ASN A 143 -6.01 2.63 18.90
CA ASN A 143 -6.39 3.93 19.44
C ASN A 143 -5.26 4.98 19.31
N GLY A 144 -4.47 4.91 18.24
CA GLY A 144 -3.38 5.85 17.96
C GLY A 144 -2.03 5.52 18.60
N THR A 145 -1.92 4.40 19.32
CA THR A 145 -0.65 3.93 19.92
C THR A 145 0.40 3.66 18.84
N TYR A 146 0.00 3.00 17.75
CA TYR A 146 0.86 2.81 16.58
C TYR A 146 0.43 3.77 15.47
N ARG A 147 1.40 4.47 14.89
CA ARG A 147 1.14 5.52 13.89
C ARG A 147 1.39 5.02 12.47
N SER A 148 0.42 5.26 11.61
CA SER A 148 0.57 5.21 10.16
C SER A 148 1.34 6.45 9.70
N ILE A 149 2.44 6.22 8.99
CA ILE A 149 3.40 7.25 8.59
C ILE A 149 3.22 7.57 7.11
N GLU A 150 3.27 8.86 6.75
CA GLU A 150 3.33 9.26 5.34
C GLU A 150 4.66 8.80 4.74
N HIS A 151 4.60 8.22 3.56
CA HIS A 151 5.77 7.78 2.83
C HIS A 151 5.59 8.05 1.33
N ARG A 152 6.71 8.08 0.60
CA ARG A 152 6.73 8.28 -0.84
C ARG A 152 7.86 7.47 -1.47
N VAL A 153 7.81 7.32 -2.80
CA VAL A 153 8.90 6.69 -3.56
C VAL A 153 9.43 7.68 -4.59
N THR A 154 10.70 8.01 -4.44
CA THR A 154 11.47 8.79 -5.41
C THR A 154 12.02 7.89 -6.51
N ILE A 155 12.26 8.46 -7.69
CA ILE A 155 12.85 7.73 -8.82
C ILE A 155 14.37 7.95 -8.86
N ASN A 156 15.05 7.04 -9.53
CA ASN A 156 16.43 7.19 -9.93
C ASN A 156 16.51 7.21 -11.46
N SER A 157 17.22 8.18 -12.04
CA SER A 157 17.33 8.34 -13.50
C SER A 157 18.26 7.34 -14.18
N LEU A 158 19.10 6.63 -13.41
CA LEU A 158 20.13 5.72 -13.90
C LEU A 158 19.78 4.25 -13.72
N LYS A 159 19.01 3.91 -12.67
CA LYS A 159 18.64 2.53 -12.32
C LYS A 159 17.17 2.45 -11.94
N GLU A 160 16.49 1.45 -12.48
CA GLU A 160 15.16 1.02 -12.07
C GLU A 160 15.19 0.51 -10.62
N ARG A 161 14.21 0.95 -9.84
CA ARG A 161 13.90 0.37 -8.53
C ARG A 161 12.72 -0.58 -8.69
N MET A 162 12.78 -1.73 -8.05
CA MET A 162 11.60 -2.59 -7.89
C MET A 162 11.46 -3.03 -6.44
N SER A 163 10.21 -3.12 -6.03
CA SER A 163 9.82 -3.56 -4.70
C SER A 163 8.56 -4.40 -4.81
N ILE A 164 8.38 -5.35 -3.90
CA ILE A 164 7.12 -6.08 -3.71
C ILE A 164 6.53 -5.62 -2.38
N ALA A 165 5.31 -5.09 -2.41
CA ALA A 165 4.56 -4.73 -1.22
C ALA A 165 3.42 -5.73 -1.01
N THR A 166 3.35 -6.32 0.19
CA THR A 166 2.28 -7.21 0.60
C THR A 166 1.46 -6.50 1.68
N PHE A 167 0.16 -6.34 1.42
CA PHE A 167 -0.75 -5.60 2.28
C PHE A 167 -1.64 -6.56 3.09
N CYS A 168 -1.58 -6.46 4.41
CA CYS A 168 -2.48 -7.15 5.33
C CYS A 168 -3.65 -6.22 5.66
N ASN A 169 -4.76 -6.42 4.97
CA ASN A 169 -5.96 -5.58 5.08
C ASN A 169 -7.04 -6.25 5.94
N PRO A 170 -7.92 -5.45 6.57
CA PRO A 170 -9.12 -5.98 7.22
C PRO A 170 -10.06 -6.61 6.19
N LYS A 171 -10.94 -7.51 6.65
CA LYS A 171 -11.98 -8.11 5.79
C LYS A 171 -12.98 -7.04 5.35
N MET A 172 -13.44 -7.11 4.09
CA MET A 172 -14.31 -6.09 3.51
C MET A 172 -15.67 -5.98 4.21
N ASP A 173 -16.20 -7.07 4.75
CA ASP A 173 -17.45 -7.12 5.51
C ASP A 173 -17.29 -6.78 7.00
N GLY A 174 -16.08 -6.39 7.41
CA GLY A 174 -15.75 -6.03 8.79
C GLY A 174 -15.97 -4.56 9.12
N GLU A 175 -15.74 -4.25 10.39
CA GLU A 175 -15.69 -2.88 10.91
C GLU A 175 -14.29 -2.54 11.45
N ILE A 176 -13.97 -1.25 11.42
CA ILE A 176 -12.76 -0.66 11.97
C ILE A 176 -13.15 0.25 13.13
N ALA A 177 -12.60 0.01 14.30
CA ALA A 177 -12.77 0.82 15.50
C ALA A 177 -11.61 0.60 16.47
N PRO A 178 -11.35 1.51 17.42
CA PRO A 178 -10.45 1.24 18.54
C PRO A 178 -10.83 -0.06 19.26
N ALA A 179 -9.83 -0.89 19.55
CA ALA A 179 -10.05 -2.12 20.32
C ALA A 179 -10.63 -1.75 21.69
N PRO A 180 -11.71 -2.42 22.17
CA PRO A 180 -12.35 -2.06 23.44
C PRO A 180 -11.39 -2.06 24.64
N SER A 181 -10.39 -2.95 24.64
CA SER A 181 -9.37 -3.04 25.69
C SER A 181 -8.36 -1.88 25.70
N LEU A 182 -8.32 -1.06 24.65
CA LEU A 182 -7.45 0.11 24.51
C LEU A 182 -8.21 1.44 24.70
N VAL A 183 -9.49 1.35 25.04
CA VAL A 183 -10.36 2.49 25.36
C VAL A 183 -10.66 2.46 26.86
N THR A 184 -10.17 3.46 27.57
CA THR A 184 -10.33 3.61 29.02
C THR A 184 -10.70 5.07 29.36
N PRO A 185 -11.12 5.40 30.59
CA PRO A 185 -11.26 6.79 31.01
C PRO A 185 -9.99 7.63 30.81
N GLU A 186 -8.81 7.02 30.98
CA GLU A 186 -7.51 7.67 30.80
C GLU A 186 -7.09 7.76 29.33
N THR A 187 -7.52 6.80 28.50
CA THR A 187 -7.27 6.73 27.05
C THR A 187 -8.60 6.65 26.29
N PRO A 188 -9.37 7.75 26.21
CA PRO A 188 -10.66 7.73 25.53
C PRO A 188 -10.52 7.41 24.04
N ALA A 189 -11.62 6.99 23.41
CA ALA A 189 -11.62 6.68 21.99
C ALA A 189 -11.24 7.92 21.17
N MET A 190 -10.17 7.82 20.38
CA MET A 190 -9.68 8.90 19.52
C MET A 190 -10.25 8.83 18.10
N PHE A 191 -10.84 7.70 17.72
CA PHE A 191 -11.30 7.43 16.35
C PHE A 191 -12.74 6.92 16.33
N LYS A 192 -13.48 7.28 15.29
CA LYS A 192 -14.84 6.81 15.03
C LYS A 192 -14.83 5.35 14.55
N ARG A 193 -15.94 4.64 14.78
CA ARG A 193 -16.25 3.34 14.17
C ARG A 193 -16.69 3.54 12.72
N ILE A 194 -16.23 2.68 11.82
CA ILE A 194 -16.62 2.70 10.40
C ILE A 194 -16.55 1.30 9.76
N GLY A 195 -17.43 1.01 8.80
CA GLY A 195 -17.33 -0.20 7.98
C GLY A 195 -16.12 -0.15 7.04
N VAL A 196 -15.47 -1.28 6.77
CA VAL A 196 -14.27 -1.35 5.92
C VAL A 196 -14.57 -0.86 4.49
N VAL A 197 -15.74 -1.18 3.94
CA VAL A 197 -16.17 -0.67 2.63
C VAL A 197 -16.24 0.86 2.61
N ASP A 198 -16.84 1.46 3.63
CA ASP A 198 -17.06 2.91 3.66
C ASP A 198 -15.75 3.67 3.89
N TYR A 199 -14.87 3.13 4.72
CA TYR A 199 -13.51 3.66 4.89
C TYR A 199 -12.71 3.57 3.59
N THR A 200 -12.82 2.46 2.86
CA THR A 200 -12.16 2.28 1.55
C THR A 200 -12.68 3.28 0.51
N LYS A 201 -13.99 3.47 0.42
CA LYS A 201 -14.62 4.45 -0.47
C LYS A 201 -14.16 5.88 -0.12
N GLY A 202 -14.14 6.22 1.16
CA GLY A 202 -13.70 7.53 1.64
C GLY A 202 -12.25 7.84 1.26
N LEU A 203 -11.37 6.85 1.30
CA LEU A 203 -9.98 6.99 0.86
C LEU A 203 -9.89 7.30 -0.65
N PHE A 204 -10.65 6.60 -1.49
CA PHE A 204 -10.63 6.82 -2.94
C PHE A 204 -11.33 8.11 -3.39
N MET A 205 -12.31 8.58 -2.64
CA MET A 205 -13.01 9.84 -2.90
C MET A 205 -12.25 11.06 -2.37
N SER A 206 -11.30 10.86 -1.46
CA SER A 206 -10.50 11.96 -0.90
C SER A 206 -9.59 12.55 -1.97
N LYS A 207 -9.93 13.76 -2.45
CA LYS A 207 -9.08 14.56 -3.36
C LYS A 207 -7.80 15.06 -2.69
N ILE A 208 -7.69 14.92 -1.36
CA ILE A 208 -6.55 15.36 -0.55
C ILE A 208 -5.72 14.12 -0.21
N GLY A 209 -4.48 14.07 -0.72
CA GLY A 209 -3.52 13.00 -0.44
C GLY A 209 -2.92 13.06 0.97
N GLY A 210 -2.07 12.10 1.31
CA GLY A 210 -1.44 12.01 2.64
C GLY A 210 -2.35 11.43 3.71
N LYS A 211 -2.36 12.00 4.93
CA LYS A 211 -3.17 11.52 6.08
C LYS A 211 -4.60 12.04 6.16
N ALA A 212 -5.05 12.90 5.24
CA ALA A 212 -6.30 13.64 5.36
C ALA A 212 -7.54 12.76 5.66
N HIS A 213 -7.65 11.61 5.00
CA HIS A 213 -8.77 10.69 5.26
C HIS A 213 -8.71 10.06 6.65
N LEU A 214 -7.52 9.60 7.08
CA LEU A 214 -7.33 9.06 8.43
C LEU A 214 -7.60 10.12 9.51
N ASP A 215 -7.20 11.36 9.28
CA ASP A 215 -7.47 12.46 10.22
C ASP A 215 -8.96 12.79 10.33
N SER A 216 -9.74 12.61 9.24
CA SER A 216 -11.20 12.76 9.28
C SER A 216 -11.92 11.74 10.19
N MET A 217 -11.25 10.62 10.47
CA MET A 217 -11.74 9.58 11.39
C MET A 217 -11.54 9.95 12.86
N ARG A 218 -10.73 10.97 13.18
CA ARG A 218 -10.53 11.41 14.56
C ARG A 218 -11.83 11.98 15.13
N ILE A 219 -12.11 11.66 16.40
CA ILE A 219 -13.18 12.27 17.17
C ILE A 219 -12.66 13.65 17.60
N GLN A 220 -13.36 14.71 17.18
CA GLN A 220 -13.04 16.06 17.67
C GLN A 220 -13.53 16.13 19.12
N ASN A 221 -12.60 16.24 20.06
CA ASN A 221 -12.95 16.56 21.42
C ASN A 221 -13.36 18.04 21.44
N GLU A 222 -14.63 18.35 21.67
CA GLU A 222 -15.12 19.70 21.94
C GLU A 222 -14.64 20.27 23.29
N GLN A 223 -13.73 19.58 23.98
CA GLN A 223 -13.10 20.04 25.21
C GLN A 223 -11.88 20.90 24.89
N GLY A 224 -12.16 22.14 24.46
CA GLY A 224 -11.15 23.15 24.18
C GLY A 224 -11.73 24.52 23.81
N LYS A 225 -13.04 24.63 23.57
CA LYS A 225 -13.76 25.91 23.53
C LYS A 225 -14.38 26.18 24.88
N SER A 226 -13.54 26.49 25.86
CA SER A 226 -13.95 27.17 27.09
C SER A 226 -13.81 28.67 26.84
N ASN A 227 -14.94 29.37 26.99
CA ASN A 227 -15.18 30.83 26.88
C ASN A 227 -13.99 31.77 27.01
#